data_AF-A0A7J3MUZ8-F1
#
_entry.id   AF-A0A7J3MUZ8-F1
#
_cell.length_a   1.000
_cell.length_b   1.000
_cell.length_c   1.000
_cell.angle_alpha   90.00
_cell.angle_beta   90.00
_cell.angle_gamma   90.00
#
_symmetry.space_group_name_H-M   'P 1'
#
loop_
_entity.id
_entity.type
_entity.pdbx_description
1 polymer ?
#
loop_
_entity_poly.entity_id
_entity_poly.type
_entity_poly.pdbx_seq_one_letter_code
_entity_poly.pdbx_strand_id
1 'polypeptide(L)'
;MIRAGDWPTKLPEKAEATINIRFPPGVDTNSILEKVEVIASLHGCKLSIIDSTEPFSASLSSPVPRALIRSIIKHGLKPKILKKTGTSDMNILFKLSSDIAACGPGNSLLAHTPNEKISVDELKLSVSIYIKAIEELSTKI
;
A
#
# COMPACT_ATOMS: atom_id res chain seq x y z
N MET A 1 -14.90 2.52 -11.11
CA MET A 1 -15.76 1.90 -12.15
C MET A 1 -17.10 2.61 -12.11
N ILE A 2 -17.70 2.95 -13.25
CA ILE A 2 -19.06 3.51 -13.31
C ILE A 2 -19.87 2.74 -14.35
N ARG A 3 -21.15 2.47 -14.05
CA ARG A 3 -22.10 1.79 -14.94
C ARG A 3 -23.43 2.50 -14.89
N ALA A 4 -24.03 2.78 -16.04
CA ALA A 4 -25.34 3.42 -16.14
C ALA A 4 -26.04 2.98 -17.43
N GLY A 5 -27.35 2.74 -17.35
CA GLY A 5 -28.15 2.31 -18.49
C GLY A 5 -27.97 0.84 -18.87
N ASP A 6 -28.98 0.32 -19.57
CA ASP A 6 -29.10 -1.07 -20.00
C ASP A 6 -29.45 -1.20 -21.50
N TRP A 7 -29.94 -0.13 -22.13
CA TRP A 7 -30.31 -0.13 -23.54
C TRP A 7 -30.03 1.23 -24.23
N PRO A 8 -29.51 1.27 -25.48
CA PRO A 8 -29.08 2.52 -26.13
C PRO A 8 -30.15 3.59 -26.32
N THR A 9 -31.43 3.20 -26.45
CA THR A 9 -32.54 4.13 -26.70
C THR A 9 -33.42 4.36 -25.47
N LYS A 10 -33.09 3.76 -24.32
CA LYS A 10 -33.81 3.95 -23.06
C LYS A 10 -33.08 4.99 -22.23
N LEU A 11 -33.80 5.94 -21.65
CA LEU A 11 -33.22 6.86 -20.67
C LEU A 11 -32.79 6.07 -19.42
N PRO A 12 -31.51 6.15 -18.99
CA PRO A 12 -31.05 5.42 -17.81
C PRO A 12 -31.78 5.82 -16.53
N GLU A 13 -32.35 4.84 -15.83
CA GLU A 13 -33.02 5.05 -14.54
C GLU A 13 -32.09 4.84 -13.33
N LYS A 14 -30.96 4.14 -13.54
CA LYS A 14 -30.01 3.80 -12.48
C LYS A 14 -28.57 3.95 -12.96
N ALA A 15 -27.72 4.37 -12.03
CA ALA A 15 -26.27 4.40 -12.20
C ALA A 15 -25.62 3.90 -10.91
N GLU A 16 -24.52 3.17 -11.07
CA GLU A 16 -23.71 2.65 -9.97
C GLU A 16 -22.25 3.03 -10.21
N ALA A 17 -21.56 3.44 -9.14
CA ALA A 17 -20.16 3.77 -9.17
C ALA A 17 -19.41 3.10 -8.01
N THR A 18 -18.28 2.50 -8.32
CA THR A 18 -17.29 2.04 -7.35
C THR A 18 -16.13 3.02 -7.34
N ILE A 19 -15.92 3.67 -6.19
CA ILE A 19 -14.90 4.69 -5.97
C ILE A 19 -13.93 4.15 -4.92
N ASN A 20 -12.62 4.32 -5.18
CA ASN A 20 -11.57 4.00 -4.21
C ASN A 20 -10.92 5.31 -3.76
N ILE A 21 -10.95 5.58 -2.47
CA ILE A 21 -10.37 6.78 -1.87
C ILE A 21 -9.07 6.38 -1.17
N ARG A 22 -7.98 7.07 -1.49
CA ARG A 22 -6.68 6.89 -0.84
C ARG A 22 -6.27 8.21 -0.19
N PHE A 23 -5.85 8.14 1.06
CA PHE A 23 -5.49 9.29 1.88
C PHE A 23 -4.23 9.00 2.71
N PRO A 24 -3.43 10.03 3.07
CA PRO A 24 -2.20 9.83 3.83
C PRO A 24 -2.47 9.54 5.30
N PRO A 25 -1.47 9.01 6.04
CA PRO A 25 -1.53 8.92 7.50
C PRO A 25 -1.78 10.30 8.14
N GLY A 26 -2.53 10.32 9.24
CA GLY A 26 -2.93 11.53 9.95
C GLY A 26 -4.29 12.09 9.53
N VAL A 27 -4.92 11.53 8.50
CA VAL A 27 -6.33 11.75 8.20
C VAL A 27 -7.14 10.62 8.82
N ASP A 28 -8.17 10.97 9.59
CA ASP A 28 -9.06 10.01 10.22
C ASP A 28 -10.03 9.39 9.21
N THR A 29 -10.07 8.07 9.16
CA THR A 29 -10.95 7.30 8.27
C THR A 29 -12.43 7.58 8.53
N ASN A 30 -12.84 7.70 9.80
CA ASN A 30 -14.23 7.99 10.13
C ASN A 30 -14.67 9.36 9.59
N SER A 31 -13.81 10.38 9.71
CA SER A 31 -14.06 11.69 9.11
C SER A 31 -14.26 11.67 7.59
N ILE A 32 -13.65 10.73 6.87
CA ILE A 32 -13.84 10.55 5.43
C ILE A 32 -15.18 9.87 5.17
N LEU A 33 -15.46 8.79 5.89
CA LEU A 33 -16.72 8.03 5.75
C LEU A 33 -17.93 8.93 6.02
N GLU A 34 -17.91 9.71 7.11
CA GLU A 34 -18.95 10.68 7.45
C GLU A 34 -19.18 11.69 6.32
N LYS A 35 -18.11 12.23 5.72
CA LYS A 35 -18.23 13.18 4.59
C LYS A 35 -18.87 12.53 3.38
N VAL A 36 -18.49 11.28 3.06
CA VAL A 36 -19.05 10.55 1.93
C VAL A 36 -20.52 10.21 2.18
N GLU A 37 -20.89 9.84 3.40
CA GLU A 37 -22.27 9.59 3.82
C GLU A 37 -23.15 10.84 3.70
N VAL A 38 -22.65 11.99 4.17
CA VAL A 38 -23.35 13.28 4.03
C VAL A 38 -23.59 13.63 2.56
N ILE A 39 -22.57 13.49 1.71
CA ILE A 39 -22.69 13.75 0.27
C ILE A 39 -23.69 12.79 -0.38
N ALA A 40 -23.63 11.50 -0.06
CA ALA A 40 -24.55 10.51 -0.60
C ALA A 40 -26.00 10.81 -0.20
N SER A 41 -26.23 11.15 1.07
CA SER A 41 -27.55 11.54 1.58
C SER A 41 -28.09 12.80 0.90
N LEU A 42 -27.26 13.84 0.75
CA LEU A 42 -27.61 15.10 0.08
C LEU A 42 -28.11 14.88 -1.35
N HIS A 43 -27.55 13.89 -2.05
CA HIS A 43 -27.90 13.57 -3.43
C HIS A 43 -28.86 12.36 -3.58
N GLY A 44 -29.39 11.82 -2.47
CA GLY A 44 -30.30 10.67 -2.51
C GLY A 44 -29.65 9.39 -3.05
N CYS A 45 -28.32 9.27 -2.97
CA CYS A 45 -27.57 8.11 -3.42
C CYS A 45 -27.49 7.05 -2.32
N LYS A 46 -27.66 5.77 -2.69
CA LYS A 46 -27.37 4.66 -1.78
C LYS A 46 -25.85 4.44 -1.71
N LEU A 47 -25.29 4.50 -0.50
CA LEU A 47 -23.89 4.21 -0.24
C LEU A 47 -23.71 2.80 0.32
N SER A 48 -22.63 2.12 -0.07
CA SER A 48 -22.18 0.88 0.54
C SER A 48 -20.66 0.92 0.65
N ILE A 49 -20.15 0.68 1.85
CA ILE A 49 -18.71 0.57 2.11
C ILE A 49 -18.30 -0.87 1.84
N ILE A 50 -17.44 -1.08 0.84
CA ILE A 50 -16.98 -2.41 0.42
C ILE A 50 -15.80 -2.86 1.28
N ASP A 51 -14.85 -1.96 1.50
CA ASP A 51 -13.63 -2.22 2.28
C ASP A 51 -13.11 -0.90 2.89
N SER A 52 -12.44 -1.01 4.03
CA SER A 52 -11.78 0.10 4.72
C SER A 52 -10.48 -0.38 5.35
N THR A 53 -9.38 0.28 4.99
CA THR A 53 -8.03 -0.04 5.48
C THR A 53 -7.32 1.23 5.88
N GLU A 54 -6.78 1.26 7.10
CA GLU A 54 -6.07 2.42 7.64
C GLU A 54 -4.74 2.69 6.90
N PRO A 55 -4.40 3.97 6.64
CA PRO A 55 -3.10 4.32 6.12
C PRO A 55 -2.04 4.13 7.20
N PHE A 56 -0.90 3.54 6.84
CA PHE A 56 0.20 3.31 7.77
C PHE A 56 1.54 3.72 7.15
N SER A 57 2.42 4.28 7.98
CA SER A 57 3.82 4.56 7.63
C SER A 57 4.70 4.25 8.83
N ALA A 58 5.59 3.27 8.69
CA ALA A 58 6.58 2.96 9.70
C ALA A 58 7.66 4.06 9.79
N SER A 59 8.21 4.24 10.99
CA SER A 59 9.38 5.12 11.18
C SER A 59 10.63 4.50 10.58
N LEU A 60 11.46 5.27 9.88
CA LEU A 60 12.76 4.79 9.40
C LEU A 60 13.74 4.48 10.56
N SER A 61 13.46 5.03 11.74
CA SER A 61 14.24 4.74 12.94
C SER A 61 13.82 3.44 13.64
N SER A 62 12.70 2.81 13.27
CA SER A 62 12.26 1.53 13.83
C SER A 62 13.26 0.40 13.52
N PRO A 63 13.42 -0.60 14.42
CA PRO A 63 14.31 -1.75 14.24
C PRO A 63 14.34 -2.35 12.84
N VAL A 64 13.20 -2.78 12.30
CA VAL A 64 13.11 -3.46 11.01
C VAL A 64 13.48 -2.55 9.82
N PRO A 65 12.85 -1.37 9.61
CA PRO A 65 13.26 -0.43 8.57
C PRO A 65 14.76 -0.07 8.65
N ARG A 66 15.27 0.20 9.85
CA ARG A 66 16.67 0.57 10.06
C ARG A 66 17.63 -0.55 9.70
N ALA A 67 17.30 -1.79 10.04
CA ALA A 67 18.13 -2.95 9.73
C ALA A 67 18.22 -3.19 8.22
N LEU A 68 17.10 -3.08 7.50
CA LEU A 68 17.06 -3.16 6.05
C LEU A 68 17.89 -2.05 5.40
N ILE A 69 17.73 -0.80 5.84
CA ILE A 69 18.51 0.35 5.34
C ILE A 69 20.01 0.11 5.52
N ARG A 70 20.43 -0.32 6.71
CA ARG A 70 21.84 -0.61 7.01
C ARG A 70 22.36 -1.77 6.18
N SER A 71 21.57 -2.81 5.99
CA SER A 71 21.92 -3.95 5.15
C SER A 71 22.18 -3.54 3.70
N ILE A 72 21.30 -2.70 3.12
CA ILE A 72 21.46 -2.17 1.76
C ILE A 72 22.76 -1.34 1.65
N ILE A 73 23.03 -0.48 2.64
CA ILE A 73 24.28 0.32 2.68
C ILE A 73 25.53 -0.57 2.75
N LYS A 74 25.51 -1.64 3.55
CA LYS A 74 26.64 -2.58 3.66
C LYS A 74 26.95 -3.30 2.35
N HIS A 75 26.00 -3.39 1.42
CA HIS A 75 26.20 -3.91 0.06
C HIS A 75 26.65 -2.83 -0.93
N GLY A 76 27.02 -1.63 -0.47
CA GLY A 76 27.47 -0.53 -1.32
C GLY A 76 26.36 0.17 -2.11
N LEU A 77 25.09 -0.08 -1.76
CA LEU A 77 23.94 0.45 -2.47
C LEU A 77 23.33 1.63 -1.72
N LYS A 78 22.69 2.53 -2.46
CA LYS A 78 21.92 3.65 -1.91
C LYS A 78 20.46 3.22 -1.65
N PRO A 79 19.98 3.17 -0.39
CA PRO A 79 18.59 2.85 -0.09
C PRO A 79 17.64 3.87 -0.72
N LYS A 80 16.59 3.37 -1.38
CA LYS A 80 15.50 4.20 -1.91
C LYS A 80 14.30 4.06 -0.99
N ILE A 81 14.02 5.10 -0.21
CA ILE A 81 12.84 5.13 0.65
C ILE A 81 11.63 5.52 -0.18
N LEU A 82 10.64 4.64 -0.24
CA LEU A 82 9.42 4.86 -1.01
C LEU A 82 8.22 4.90 -0.07
N LYS A 83 7.33 5.87 -0.29
CA LYS A 83 5.97 5.87 0.27
C LYS A 83 5.03 5.37 -0.82
N LYS A 84 4.56 4.13 -0.68
CA LYS A 84 3.61 3.55 -1.63
C LYS A 84 2.21 4.04 -1.27
N THR A 85 1.50 4.54 -2.27
CA THR A 85 0.07 4.91 -2.16
C THR A 85 -0.84 3.68 -2.27
N GLY A 86 -0.29 2.56 -2.74
CA GLY A 86 -0.88 1.22 -2.66
C GLY A 86 -1.12 0.76 -1.21
N THR A 87 -1.99 -0.23 -1.03
CA THR A 87 -2.13 -0.96 0.24
C THR A 87 -1.30 -2.24 0.18
N SER A 88 -0.92 -2.76 1.35
CA SER A 88 -0.25 -4.05 1.51
C SER A 88 -0.67 -4.67 2.84
N ASP A 89 -0.23 -5.91 3.11
CA ASP A 89 -0.48 -6.56 4.40
C ASP A 89 0.06 -5.75 5.60
N MET A 90 1.04 -4.85 5.38
CA MET A 90 1.50 -3.94 6.43
C MET A 90 0.36 -3.07 6.99
N ASN A 91 -0.61 -2.67 6.16
CA ASN A 91 -1.75 -1.87 6.58
C ASN A 91 -2.71 -2.63 7.50
N ILE A 92 -2.62 -3.96 7.52
CA ILE A 92 -3.40 -4.82 8.41
C ILE A 92 -2.55 -5.19 9.64
N LEU A 93 -1.30 -5.59 9.40
CA LEU A 93 -0.38 -6.11 10.41
C LEU A 93 0.19 -5.04 11.35
N PHE A 94 0.12 -3.74 11.01
CA PHE A 94 0.68 -2.70 11.88
C PHE A 94 0.06 -2.67 13.28
N LYS A 95 -1.17 -3.16 13.43
CA LYS A 95 -1.86 -3.30 14.72
C LYS A 95 -1.18 -4.31 15.64
N LEU A 96 -0.42 -5.25 15.07
CA LEU A 96 0.35 -6.25 15.80
C LEU A 96 1.78 -5.78 16.07
N SER A 97 2.38 -5.05 15.12
CA SER A 97 3.71 -4.46 15.28
C SER A 97 3.89 -3.25 14.36
N SER A 98 4.33 -2.13 14.93
CA SER A 98 4.73 -0.93 14.18
C SER A 98 6.14 -1.03 13.58
N ASP A 99 6.90 -2.06 13.96
CA ASP A 99 8.24 -2.34 13.45
C ASP A 99 8.18 -3.27 12.23
N ILE A 100 7.67 -2.73 11.13
CA ILE A 100 7.40 -3.46 9.89
C ILE A 100 7.84 -2.66 8.67
N ALA A 101 8.31 -3.33 7.63
CA ALA A 101 8.73 -2.70 6.39
C ALA A 101 8.48 -3.61 5.19
N ALA A 102 8.12 -3.02 4.05
CA ALA A 102 8.16 -3.68 2.76
C ALA A 102 9.48 -3.34 2.07
N CYS A 103 10.26 -4.37 1.76
CA CYS A 103 11.48 -4.28 0.97
C CYS A 103 11.48 -5.48 0.04
N GLY A 104 11.82 -5.29 -1.23
CA GLY A 104 11.86 -6.36 -2.22
C GLY A 104 12.64 -5.93 -3.47
N PRO A 105 13.17 -6.88 -4.24
CA PRO A 105 13.90 -6.59 -5.47
C PRO A 105 12.98 -6.25 -6.64
N GLY A 106 13.60 -5.81 -7.74
CA GLY A 106 12.92 -5.56 -9.01
C GLY A 106 12.20 -4.23 -9.10
N ASN A 107 11.61 -3.99 -10.27
CA ASN A 107 10.88 -2.77 -10.55
C ASN A 107 9.36 -2.98 -10.35
N SER A 108 8.82 -2.43 -9.27
CA SER A 108 7.38 -2.50 -8.96
C SER A 108 6.45 -1.94 -10.05
N LEU A 109 6.96 -1.13 -11.00
CA LEU A 109 6.16 -0.63 -12.13
C LEU A 109 5.84 -1.72 -13.16
N LEU A 110 6.57 -2.85 -13.13
CA LEU A 110 6.34 -3.97 -14.02
C LEU A 110 5.31 -4.97 -13.48
N ALA A 111 4.97 -4.89 -12.20
CA ALA A 111 3.99 -5.77 -11.57
C ALA A 111 2.61 -5.61 -12.23
N HIS A 112 1.90 -6.72 -12.43
CA HIS A 112 0.59 -6.75 -13.11
C HIS A 112 0.60 -6.22 -14.54
N THR A 113 1.77 -6.26 -15.20
CA THR A 113 1.89 -5.94 -16.62
C THR A 113 2.28 -7.20 -17.41
N PRO A 114 2.00 -7.27 -18.72
CA PRO A 114 2.50 -8.36 -19.58
C PRO A 114 4.03 -8.48 -19.62
N ASN A 115 4.75 -7.45 -19.16
CA ASN A 115 6.22 -7.38 -19.16
C ASN A 115 6.81 -7.60 -17.76
N GLU A 116 6.07 -8.25 -16.86
CA GLU A 116 6.53 -8.56 -15.52
C GLU A 116 7.78 -9.45 -15.56
N LYS A 117 8.88 -8.94 -15.00
CA LYS A 117 10.17 -9.63 -14.96
C LYS A 117 11.06 -9.08 -13.85
N ILE A 118 12.03 -9.88 -13.44
CA ILE A 118 13.05 -9.55 -12.47
C ILE A 118 14.36 -10.24 -12.84
N SER A 119 15.50 -9.61 -12.57
CA SER A 119 16.81 -10.27 -12.78
C SER A 119 17.10 -11.30 -11.69
N VAL A 120 17.74 -12.41 -12.07
CA VAL A 120 18.27 -13.40 -11.11
C VAL A 120 19.29 -12.77 -10.16
N ASP A 121 20.06 -11.80 -10.63
CA ASP A 121 21.05 -11.12 -9.78
C ASP A 121 20.37 -10.18 -8.77
N GLU A 122 19.26 -9.54 -9.15
CA GLU A 122 18.45 -8.75 -8.21
C GLU A 122 17.85 -9.65 -7.11
N LEU A 123 17.39 -10.86 -7.48
CA LEU A 123 16.90 -11.84 -6.52
C LEU A 123 18.02 -12.28 -5.56
N LYS A 124 19.19 -12.69 -6.07
CA LYS A 124 20.34 -13.08 -5.23
C LYS A 124 20.77 -11.97 -4.28
N LEU A 125 20.88 -10.74 -4.79
CA LEU A 125 21.20 -9.57 -3.99
C LEU A 125 20.17 -9.34 -2.87
N SER A 126 18.87 -9.51 -3.15
CA SER A 126 17.83 -9.36 -2.13
C SER A 126 17.96 -10.37 -0.99
N VAL A 127 18.34 -11.62 -1.31
CA VAL A 127 18.60 -12.65 -0.30
C VAL A 127 19.77 -12.23 0.60
N SER A 128 20.89 -11.76 0.02
CA SER A 128 22.02 -11.25 0.79
C SER A 128 21.64 -10.05 1.67
N ILE A 129 20.78 -9.16 1.17
CA ILE A 129 20.24 -8.03 1.95
C ILE A 129 19.39 -8.53 3.12
N TYR A 130 18.50 -9.50 2.92
CA TYR A 130 17.68 -10.03 4.02
C TYR A 130 18.50 -10.74 5.08
N ILE A 131 19.46 -11.58 4.69
CA ILE A 131 20.39 -12.24 5.63
C ILE A 131 21.07 -11.18 6.51
N LYS A 132 21.64 -10.15 5.89
CA LYS A 132 22.38 -9.13 6.64
C LYS A 132 21.47 -8.22 7.48
N ALA A 133 20.21 -8.04 7.08
CA ALA A 133 19.22 -7.32 7.88
C ALA A 133 18.81 -8.13 9.12
N ILE A 134 18.65 -9.45 9.00
CA ILE A 134 18.36 -10.34 10.13
C ILE A 134 19.53 -10.34 11.12
N GLU A 135 20.78 -10.43 10.64
CA GLU A 135 21.97 -10.31 11.51
C GLU A 135 22.03 -8.96 12.26
N GLU A 136 21.67 -7.87 11.59
CA GLU A 136 21.60 -6.53 12.21
C GLU A 136 20.48 -6.43 13.26
N LEU A 137 19.39 -7.20 13.11
CA LEU A 137 18.33 -7.30 14.10
C LEU A 137 18.74 -8.19 15.29
N SER A 138 19.37 -9.33 15.04
CA SER A 138 19.76 -10.28 16.08
C SER A 138 20.86 -9.77 17.01
N THR A 139 21.66 -8.80 16.56
CA THR A 139 22.70 -8.15 17.38
C THR A 139 22.15 -7.13 18.39
N LYS A 140 20.84 -6.87 18.38
CA LYS A 140 20.17 -5.85 19.21
C LYS A 140 19.06 -6.40 20.10
N ILE A 141 18.95 -7.72 20.20
CA ILE A 141 18.12 -8.42 21.20
C ILE A 141 19.06 -8.79 22.35
#